data_AF-A0A1Y5FGS0-F1
#
_entry.id   AF-A0A1Y5FGS0-F1
#
_cell.length_a   1.000
_cell.length_b   1.000
_cell.length_c   1.000
_cell.angle_alpha   90.00
_cell.angle_beta   90.00
_cell.angle_gamma   90.00
#
_symmetry.space_group_name_H-M   'P 1'
#
loop_
_entity.id
_entity.type
_entity.pdbx_description
1 polymer ?
#
loop_
_entity_poly.entity_id
_entity_poly.type
_entity_poly.pdbx_seq_one_letter_code
_entity_poly.pdbx_strand_id
1 'polypeptide(L)'
;MSLLNDPTMKEVVVEFCNESMELFNQLESILEDFEDDTTNVAKLEEFGQIIDRVMGSAKTIGADEIAIFCELGKVIGYKASQIDDHALLEVVAAIMFDALELLKKMINSIKSGCDSEVKSLSSKAFVTRLNWLKDKFNDIERASCAPDPSGNMSQTSIDDLMSSLGL
;
A
#
# COMPACT_ATOMS: atom_id res chain seq x y z
N MET A 1 -4.43 -9.94 21.57
CA MET A 1 -5.88 -9.91 21.26
C MET A 1 -6.08 -8.78 20.27
N SER A 2 -6.57 -9.07 19.07
CA SER A 2 -6.91 -8.03 18.09
C SER A 2 -8.18 -7.32 18.55
N LEU A 3 -8.23 -5.98 18.42
CA LEU A 3 -9.41 -5.18 18.76
C LEU A 3 -10.60 -5.53 17.83
N LEU A 4 -10.32 -6.10 16.65
CA LEU A 4 -11.32 -6.55 15.68
C LEU A 4 -12.30 -7.57 16.24
N ASN A 5 -11.84 -8.43 17.15
CA ASN A 5 -12.64 -9.55 17.69
C ASN A 5 -13.29 -9.22 19.04
N ASP A 6 -13.11 -7.99 19.55
CA ASP A 6 -13.70 -7.56 20.81
C ASP A 6 -15.03 -6.83 20.55
N PRO A 7 -16.20 -7.40 20.93
CA PRO A 7 -17.50 -6.78 20.72
C PRO A 7 -17.64 -5.41 21.40
N THR A 8 -16.87 -5.15 22.45
CA THR A 8 -16.87 -3.87 23.19
C THR A 8 -16.13 -2.76 22.44
N MET A 9 -15.31 -3.12 21.45
CA MET A 9 -14.50 -2.19 20.64
C MET A 9 -15.11 -1.92 19.27
N LYS A 10 -16.36 -2.35 19.04
CA LYS A 10 -17.05 -2.22 17.75
C LYS A 10 -17.10 -0.78 17.23
N GLU A 11 -17.33 0.19 18.11
CA GLU A 11 -17.36 1.61 17.73
C GLU A 11 -16.00 2.09 17.21
N VAL A 12 -14.91 1.71 17.89
CA VAL A 12 -13.52 2.03 17.49
C VAL A 12 -13.20 1.39 16.13
N VAL A 13 -13.61 0.15 15.91
CA VAL A 13 -13.40 -0.54 14.62
C VAL A 13 -14.18 0.15 13.50
N VAL A 14 -15.41 0.59 13.75
CA VAL A 14 -16.23 1.32 12.76
C VAL A 14 -15.61 2.68 12.45
N GLU A 15 -15.12 3.41 13.46
CA GLU A 15 -14.44 4.69 13.29
C GLU A 15 -13.18 4.52 12.44
N PHE A 16 -12.34 3.53 12.75
CA PHE A 16 -11.18 3.17 11.92
C PHE A 16 -11.56 2.91 10.47
N CYS A 17 -12.63 2.14 10.23
CA CYS A 17 -13.07 1.82 8.87
C CYS A 17 -13.50 3.07 8.11
N ASN A 18 -14.20 3.99 8.77
CA ASN A 18 -14.64 5.24 8.14
C ASN A 18 -13.45 6.16 7.84
N GLU A 19 -12.56 6.39 8.81
CA GLU A 19 -11.35 7.20 8.62
C GLU A 19 -10.46 6.63 7.52
N SER A 20 -10.23 5.31 7.52
CA SER A 20 -9.45 4.64 6.47
C SER A 20 -10.05 4.87 5.09
N MET A 21 -11.38 4.83 4.97
CA MET A 21 -12.06 5.04 3.70
C MET A 21 -11.95 6.48 3.20
N GLU A 22 -12.00 7.47 4.11
CA GLU A 22 -11.74 8.86 3.77
C GLU A 22 -10.29 9.08 3.28
N LEU A 23 -9.32 8.48 3.97
CA LEU A 23 -7.92 8.51 3.57
C LEU A 23 -7.70 7.80 2.23
N PHE A 24 -8.40 6.69 1.98
CA PHE A 24 -8.31 6.02 0.68
C PHE A 24 -8.87 6.86 -0.46
N ASN A 25 -9.95 7.61 -0.26
CA ASN A 25 -10.44 8.53 -1.28
C ASN A 25 -9.44 9.67 -1.54
N GLN A 26 -8.71 10.13 -0.53
CA GLN A 26 -7.62 11.10 -0.70
C GLN A 26 -6.45 10.50 -1.50
N LEU A 27 -6.04 9.26 -1.18
CA LEU A 27 -5.03 8.54 -1.95
C LEU A 27 -5.42 8.37 -3.41
N GLU A 28 -6.70 8.08 -3.68
CA GLU A 28 -7.24 7.96 -5.03
C GLU A 28 -7.11 9.26 -5.80
N SER A 29 -7.51 10.39 -5.22
CA SER A 29 -7.35 11.71 -5.83
C SER A 29 -5.88 12.05 -6.08
N ILE A 30 -4.96 11.67 -5.17
CA ILE A 30 -3.52 11.84 -5.37
C ILE A 30 -3.02 11.02 -6.57
N LEU A 31 -3.50 9.79 -6.71
CA LEU A 31 -3.14 8.93 -7.84
C LEU A 31 -3.75 9.39 -9.16
N GLU A 32 -4.96 9.94 -9.16
CA GLU A 32 -5.59 10.56 -10.34
C GLU A 32 -4.76 11.76 -10.82
N ASP A 33 -4.40 12.67 -9.90
CA ASP A 33 -3.52 13.80 -10.19
C ASP A 33 -2.16 13.35 -10.76
N PHE A 34 -1.63 12.23 -10.25
CA PHE A 34 -0.36 11.66 -10.69
C PHE A 34 -0.47 10.94 -12.04
N GLU A 35 -1.58 10.28 -12.33
CA GLU A 35 -1.83 9.63 -13.62
C GLU A 35 -1.97 10.68 -14.74
N ASP A 36 -2.57 11.83 -14.43
CA ASP A 36 -2.67 12.97 -15.34
C ASP A 36 -1.30 13.62 -15.65
N ASP A 37 -0.35 13.60 -14.69
CA ASP A 37 1.03 14.07 -14.86
C ASP A 37 2.02 13.19 -14.08
N THR A 38 2.53 12.16 -14.74
CA THR A 38 3.48 11.19 -14.15
C THR A 38 4.85 11.79 -13.85
N THR A 39 5.13 13.03 -14.27
CA THR A 39 6.38 13.72 -13.90
C THR A 39 6.33 14.26 -12.46
N ASN A 40 5.13 14.39 -11.90
CA ASN A 40 4.92 14.90 -10.55
C ASN A 40 5.11 13.82 -9.48
N VAL A 41 6.32 13.25 -9.42
CA VAL A 41 6.71 12.18 -8.50
C VAL A 41 6.53 12.53 -7.01
N ALA A 42 6.41 13.82 -6.66
CA ALA A 42 6.08 14.27 -5.31
C ALA A 42 4.70 13.75 -4.83
N LYS A 43 3.77 13.50 -5.76
CA LYS A 43 2.47 12.88 -5.45
C LYS A 43 2.60 11.45 -4.92
N LEU A 44 3.60 10.70 -5.38
CA LEU A 44 3.87 9.35 -4.88
C LEU A 44 4.47 9.37 -3.47
N GLU A 45 5.25 10.41 -3.13
CA GLU A 45 5.71 10.63 -1.76
C GLU A 45 4.52 11.00 -0.85
N GLU A 46 3.64 11.90 -1.29
CA GLU A 46 2.41 12.28 -0.58
C GLU A 46 1.51 11.05 -0.34
N PHE A 47 1.33 10.21 -1.35
CA PHE A 47 0.65 8.91 -1.23
C PHE A 47 1.27 8.06 -0.12
N GLY A 48 2.60 7.92 -0.11
CA GLY A 48 3.34 7.17 0.91
C GLY A 48 3.12 7.69 2.33
N GLN A 49 3.02 9.01 2.52
CA GLN A 49 2.75 9.63 3.82
C GLN A 49 1.31 9.40 4.30
N ILE A 50 0.33 9.51 3.40
CA ILE A 50 -1.09 9.31 3.75
C ILE A 50 -1.37 7.84 4.06
N ILE A 51 -0.83 6.90 3.28
CA ILE A 51 -1.06 5.46 3.51
C ILE A 51 -0.36 4.97 4.80
N ASP A 52 0.74 5.62 5.22
CA ASP A 52 1.40 5.34 6.50
C ASP A 52 0.49 5.62 7.71
N ARG A 53 -0.39 6.63 7.61
CA ARG A 53 -1.38 6.91 8.66
C ARG A 53 -2.38 5.77 8.81
N VAL A 54 -2.86 5.23 7.68
CA VAL A 54 -3.76 4.06 7.69
C VAL A 54 -3.04 2.83 8.24
N MET A 55 -1.79 2.60 7.84
CA MET A 55 -0.94 1.52 8.37
C MET A 55 -0.83 1.60 9.90
N GLY A 56 -0.57 2.80 10.45
CA GLY A 56 -0.47 3.02 11.88
C GLY A 56 -1.75 2.62 12.63
N SER A 57 -2.90 3.11 12.15
CA SER A 57 -4.19 2.77 12.75
C SER A 57 -4.54 1.28 12.61
N ALA A 58 -4.21 0.66 11.47
CA ALA A 58 -4.40 -0.77 11.24
C ALA A 58 -3.59 -1.62 12.23
N LYS A 59 -2.33 -1.25 12.49
CA LYS A 59 -1.47 -1.89 13.51
C LYS A 59 -2.09 -1.75 14.91
N THR A 60 -2.62 -0.58 15.25
CA THR A 60 -3.26 -0.35 16.56
C THR A 60 -4.46 -1.26 16.80
N ILE A 61 -5.30 -1.48 15.78
CA ILE A 61 -6.49 -2.33 15.92
C ILE A 61 -6.24 -3.82 15.71
N GLY A 62 -5.03 -4.21 15.29
CA GLY A 62 -4.67 -5.59 14.98
C GLY A 62 -5.28 -6.07 13.66
N ALA A 63 -5.36 -5.20 12.65
CA ALA A 63 -5.69 -5.51 11.27
C ALA A 63 -4.39 -5.74 10.48
N ASP A 64 -3.66 -6.79 10.83
CA ASP A 64 -2.27 -7.00 10.40
C ASP A 64 -2.13 -7.11 8.88
N GLU A 65 -3.05 -7.78 8.19
CA GLU A 65 -3.02 -7.90 6.72
C GLU A 65 -3.16 -6.53 6.03
N ILE A 66 -4.05 -5.66 6.55
CA ILE A 66 -4.22 -4.29 6.04
C ILE A 66 -2.95 -3.48 6.30
N ALA A 67 -2.38 -3.60 7.51
CA ALA A 67 -1.14 -2.92 7.84
C ALA A 67 0.00 -3.31 6.89
N ILE A 68 0.16 -4.60 6.57
CA ILE A 68 1.19 -5.09 5.65
C ILE A 68 0.94 -4.57 4.22
N PHE A 69 -0.32 -4.57 3.75
CA PHE A 69 -0.66 -3.99 2.44
C PHE A 69 -0.38 -2.48 2.36
N CYS A 70 -0.70 -1.73 3.42
CA CYS A 70 -0.38 -0.31 3.48
C CYS A 70 1.14 -0.07 3.51
N GLU A 71 1.90 -0.91 4.21
CA GLU A 71 3.37 -0.86 4.23
C GLU A 71 3.97 -1.15 2.84
N LEU A 72 3.39 -2.09 2.10
CA LEU A 72 3.77 -2.36 0.71
C LEU A 72 3.51 -1.13 -0.18
N GLY A 73 2.32 -0.54 -0.11
CA GLY A 73 1.99 0.68 -0.86
C GLY A 73 2.90 1.85 -0.52
N LYS A 74 3.21 2.02 0.77
CA LYS A 74 4.18 3.01 1.27
C LYS A 74 5.56 2.84 0.63
N VAL A 75 6.10 1.62 0.68
CA VAL A 75 7.44 1.31 0.13
C VAL A 75 7.47 1.55 -1.38
N ILE A 76 6.42 1.13 -2.11
CA ILE A 76 6.33 1.36 -3.55
C ILE A 76 6.26 2.85 -3.87
N GLY A 77 5.42 3.63 -3.17
CA GLY A 77 5.30 5.07 -3.38
C GLY A 77 6.64 5.79 -3.20
N TYR A 78 7.36 5.53 -2.11
CA TYR A 78 8.68 6.14 -1.87
C TYR A 78 9.76 5.71 -2.85
N LYS A 79 9.75 4.45 -3.31
CA LYS A 79 10.73 3.99 -4.31
C LYS A 79 10.42 4.60 -5.67
N ALA A 80 9.16 4.61 -6.05
CA ALA A 80 8.72 5.18 -7.32
C ALA A 80 8.91 6.70 -7.39
N SER A 81 8.83 7.41 -6.26
CA SER A 81 9.09 8.85 -6.23
C SER A 81 10.55 9.24 -6.57
N GLN A 82 11.46 8.27 -6.67
CA GLN A 82 12.88 8.46 -6.99
C GLN A 82 13.23 8.02 -8.42
N ILE A 83 12.23 7.72 -9.25
CA ILE A 83 12.39 7.17 -10.59
C ILE A 83 12.01 8.24 -11.62
N ASP A 84 12.79 8.36 -12.70
CA ASP A 84 12.51 9.25 -13.83
C ASP A 84 11.98 8.49 -15.08
N ASP A 85 11.81 7.17 -14.99
CA ASP A 85 11.27 6.33 -16.08
C ASP A 85 9.73 6.43 -16.14
N HIS A 86 9.22 7.31 -16.99
CA HIS A 86 7.78 7.54 -17.18
C HIS A 86 6.97 6.28 -17.48
N ALA A 87 7.50 5.36 -18.30
CA ALA A 87 6.77 4.13 -18.64
C ALA A 87 6.64 3.22 -17.41
N LEU A 88 7.64 3.22 -16.53
CA LEU A 88 7.57 2.51 -15.27
C LEU A 88 6.59 3.20 -14.29
N LEU A 89 6.59 4.53 -14.25
CA LEU A 89 5.70 5.33 -13.40
C LEU A 89 4.21 5.14 -13.74
N GLU A 90 3.86 5.02 -15.02
CA GLU A 90 2.49 4.67 -15.45
C GLU A 90 2.05 3.29 -14.89
N VAL A 91 2.97 2.32 -14.91
CA VAL A 91 2.68 0.98 -14.35
C VAL A 91 2.58 1.03 -12.83
N VAL A 92 3.39 1.86 -12.17
CA VAL A 92 3.26 2.10 -10.71
C VAL A 92 1.89 2.64 -10.38
N ALA A 93 1.40 3.67 -11.09
CA ALA A 93 0.08 4.25 -10.86
C ALA A 93 -1.01 3.18 -10.92
N ALA A 94 -1.01 2.36 -11.99
CA ALA A 94 -1.98 1.28 -12.15
C ALA A 94 -1.93 0.25 -11.00
N ILE A 95 -0.73 -0.11 -10.53
CA ILE A 95 -0.57 -1.04 -9.40
C ILE A 95 -1.05 -0.41 -8.09
N MET A 96 -0.79 0.88 -7.89
CA MET A 96 -1.25 1.61 -6.70
C MET A 96 -2.77 1.72 -6.65
N PHE A 97 -3.44 1.97 -7.78
CA PHE A 97 -4.90 1.92 -7.87
C PHE A 97 -5.45 0.54 -7.54
N ASP A 98 -4.88 -0.54 -8.09
CA ASP A 98 -5.30 -1.88 -7.74
C ASP A 98 -5.14 -2.16 -6.23
N ALA A 99 -4.00 -1.76 -5.66
CA ALA A 99 -3.72 -1.95 -4.24
C ALA A 99 -4.72 -1.21 -3.35
N LEU A 100 -5.07 0.02 -3.73
CA LEU A 100 -6.06 0.83 -3.03
C LEU A 100 -7.46 0.20 -3.10
N GLU A 101 -7.86 -0.32 -4.25
CA GLU A 101 -9.13 -1.02 -4.43
C GLU A 101 -9.19 -2.30 -3.58
N LEU A 102 -8.07 -3.04 -3.45
CA LEU A 102 -7.99 -4.18 -2.54
C LEU A 102 -8.14 -3.75 -1.07
N LEU A 103 -7.42 -2.71 -0.66
CA LEU A 103 -7.50 -2.15 0.70
C LEU A 103 -8.93 -1.70 1.04
N LYS A 104 -9.62 -1.04 0.12
CA LYS A 104 -11.03 -0.65 0.26
C LYS A 104 -11.94 -1.86 0.50
N LYS A 105 -11.73 -2.96 -0.23
CA LYS A 105 -12.49 -4.21 -0.04
C LYS A 105 -12.20 -4.86 1.31
N MET A 106 -10.94 -4.84 1.76
CA MET A 106 -10.55 -5.35 3.08
C MET A 106 -11.23 -4.56 4.21
N ILE A 107 -11.20 -3.22 4.14
CA ILE A 107 -11.89 -2.35 5.13
C ILE A 107 -13.40 -2.59 5.14
N ASN A 108 -14.03 -2.70 3.97
CA ASN A 108 -15.46 -3.01 3.89
C ASN A 108 -15.81 -4.39 4.45
N SER A 109 -14.92 -5.37 4.30
CA SER A 109 -15.08 -6.71 4.90
C SER A 109 -15.07 -6.64 6.43
N ILE A 110 -14.13 -5.88 7.01
CA ILE A 110 -14.08 -5.63 8.45
C ILE A 110 -15.36 -4.94 8.93
N LYS A 111 -15.77 -3.87 8.25
CA LYS A 111 -16.97 -3.09 8.61
C LYS A 111 -18.26 -3.90 8.56
N SER A 112 -18.38 -4.81 7.60
CA SER A 112 -19.55 -5.69 7.44
C SER A 112 -19.51 -6.93 8.34
N GLY A 113 -18.37 -7.22 8.99
CA GLY A 113 -18.17 -8.43 9.79
C GLY A 113 -18.13 -9.72 8.96
N CYS A 114 -17.92 -9.63 7.65
CA CYS A 114 -17.73 -10.78 6.76
C CYS A 114 -16.25 -11.10 6.62
N ASP A 115 -15.77 -12.04 7.43
CA ASP A 115 -14.38 -12.51 7.45
C ASP A 115 -14.02 -13.40 6.23
N SER A 116 -15.01 -13.73 5.38
CA SER A 116 -14.91 -14.79 4.38
C SER A 116 -14.26 -14.39 3.04
N GLU A 117 -14.01 -13.11 2.78
CA GLU A 117 -13.62 -12.65 1.42
C GLU A 117 -12.16 -12.17 1.29
N VAL A 118 -11.52 -11.79 2.40
CA VAL A 118 -10.16 -11.20 2.38
C VAL A 118 -9.10 -12.17 1.84
N LYS A 119 -9.20 -13.46 2.17
CA LYS A 119 -8.22 -14.49 1.74
C LYS A 119 -8.23 -14.84 0.25
N SER A 120 -9.17 -14.31 -0.54
CA SER A 120 -9.31 -14.61 -1.97
C SER A 120 -9.09 -13.41 -2.89
N LEU A 121 -8.72 -12.26 -2.32
CA LEU A 121 -8.82 -10.98 -3.01
C LEU A 121 -7.61 -10.61 -3.88
N SER A 122 -6.45 -11.27 -3.73
CA SER A 122 -5.32 -11.05 -4.63
C SER A 122 -5.58 -11.71 -5.99
N SER A 123 -6.05 -10.93 -6.96
CA SER A 123 -6.16 -11.44 -8.32
C SER A 123 -4.76 -11.88 -8.80
N LYS A 124 -4.67 -13.02 -9.48
CA LYS A 124 -3.42 -13.49 -10.10
C LYS A 124 -2.76 -12.40 -10.96
N ALA A 125 -3.57 -11.52 -11.56
CA ALA A 125 -3.13 -10.37 -12.34
C ALA A 125 -2.42 -9.31 -11.48
N PHE A 126 -2.96 -8.96 -10.32
CA PHE A 126 -2.32 -8.03 -9.38
C PHE A 126 -0.97 -8.58 -8.90
N VAL A 127 -0.91 -9.84 -8.48
CA VAL A 127 0.33 -10.50 -8.04
C VAL A 127 1.37 -10.54 -9.16
N THR A 128 0.94 -10.78 -10.41
CA THR A 128 1.84 -10.77 -11.57
C THR A 128 2.43 -9.38 -11.81
N ARG A 129 1.61 -8.33 -11.77
CA ARG A 129 2.07 -6.94 -11.94
C ARG A 129 3.00 -6.50 -10.80
N LEU A 130 2.69 -6.90 -9.57
CA LEU A 130 3.50 -6.61 -8.39
C LEU A 130 4.89 -7.28 -8.45
N ASN A 131 4.94 -8.57 -8.84
CA ASN A 131 6.20 -9.28 -9.07
C ASN A 131 7.04 -8.62 -10.18
N TRP A 132 6.40 -8.21 -11.27
CA TRP A 132 7.09 -7.49 -12.34
C TRP A 132 7.67 -6.15 -11.85
N LEU A 133 6.89 -5.39 -11.06
CA LEU A 133 7.34 -4.10 -10.52
C LEU A 133 8.54 -4.27 -9.58
N LYS A 134 8.49 -5.28 -8.71
CA LYS A 134 9.59 -5.66 -7.82
C LYS A 134 10.88 -5.92 -8.61
N ASP A 135 10.83 -6.70 -9.69
CA ASP A 135 12.01 -6.98 -10.51
C ASP A 135 12.61 -5.69 -11.10
N LYS A 136 11.75 -4.74 -11.51
CA LYS A 136 12.19 -3.42 -11.99
C LYS A 136 12.86 -2.58 -10.91
N PHE A 137 12.33 -2.55 -9.69
CA PHE A 137 12.96 -1.82 -8.60
C PHE A 137 14.31 -2.41 -8.18
N ASN A 138 14.45 -3.74 -8.19
CA ASN A 138 15.73 -4.40 -7.91
C ASN A 138 16.81 -4.06 -8.96
N ASP A 139 16.43 -3.94 -10.22
CA ASP A 139 17.36 -3.52 -11.28
C ASP A 139 17.81 -2.06 -11.10
N ILE A 140 16.92 -1.19 -10.63
CA ILE A 140 17.21 0.23 -10.34
C ILE A 140 18.16 0.36 -9.14
N GLU A 141 17.94 -0.37 -8.04
CA GLU A 141 18.85 -0.36 -6.88
C GLU A 141 20.26 -0.85 -7.24
N ARG A 142 20.37 -1.87 -8.11
CA ARG A 142 21.66 -2.36 -8.60
C ARG A 142 22.37 -1.37 -9.52
N ALA A 143 21.61 -0.65 -10.35
CA ALA A 143 22.16 0.41 -11.20
C ALA A 143 22.57 1.66 -10.39
N SER A 144 21.88 1.93 -9.28
CA SER A 144 22.05 3.11 -8.42
C SER A 144 23.01 2.90 -7.25
N CYS A 145 23.88 1.89 -7.27
CA CYS A 145 24.91 1.66 -6.25
C CYS A 145 26.02 2.75 -6.26
N ALA A 146 25.64 3.98 -5.90
CA ALA A 146 26.45 4.89 -5.10
C ALA A 146 25.99 4.73 -3.63
N PRO A 147 26.91 4.70 -2.66
CA PRO A 147 26.54 4.52 -1.26
C PRO A 147 25.84 5.79 -0.75
N ASP A 148 24.56 5.71 -0.39
CA ASP A 148 23.86 6.80 0.30
C ASP A 148 24.27 6.80 1.80
N PRO A 149 24.79 7.91 2.35
CA PRO A 149 25.23 8.01 3.73
C PRO A 149 24.09 8.30 4.73
N SER A 150 22.84 8.46 4.30
CA SER A 150 21.70 8.84 5.15
C SER A 150 20.67 7.72 5.24
N GLY A 151 21.03 6.66 5.98
CA GLY A 151 20.16 5.51 6.21
C GLY A 151 18.82 5.88 6.86
N ASN A 152 17.72 5.61 6.15
CA ASN A 152 16.43 5.27 6.75
C ASN A 152 15.45 4.68 5.72
N MET A 153 15.94 3.89 4.76
CA MET A 153 15.04 3.07 3.94
C MET A 153 14.62 1.88 4.80
N SER A 154 13.32 1.72 5.01
CA SER A 154 12.72 0.56 5.69
C SER A 154 13.45 -0.70 5.20
N GLN A 155 14.14 -1.40 6.11
CA GLN A 155 14.90 -2.62 5.78
C GLN A 155 14.00 -3.77 5.30
N THR A 156 12.67 -3.61 5.38
CA THR A 156 11.72 -4.59 4.87
C THR A 156 11.68 -4.53 3.35
N SER A 157 12.11 -5.61 2.70
CA SER A 157 12.06 -5.71 1.24
C SER A 157 10.61 -5.92 0.78
N ILE A 158 10.30 -5.52 -0.47
CA ILE A 158 8.99 -5.82 -1.09
C ILE A 158 8.70 -7.33 -1.04
N ASP A 159 9.75 -8.16 -1.10
CA ASP A 159 9.67 -9.62 -1.03
C ASP A 159 9.18 -10.13 0.31
N ASP A 160 9.66 -9.54 1.40
CA ASP A 160 9.25 -9.92 2.75
C ASP A 160 7.77 -9.56 2.98
N LEU A 161 7.33 -8.41 2.46
CA LEU A 161 5.94 -7.97 2.55
C LEU A 161 5.01 -8.85 1.70
N MET A 162 5.38 -9.15 0.46
CA MET A 162 4.62 -10.06 -0.41
C MET A 162 4.51 -11.46 0.20
N SER A 163 5.61 -12.00 0.72
CA SER A 163 5.63 -13.30 1.38
C SER A 163 4.72 -13.34 2.61
N SER A 164 4.70 -12.25 3.39
CA SER A 164 3.84 -12.11 4.58
C SER A 164 2.35 -12.07 4.24
N LEU A 165 2.01 -11.61 3.03
CA LEU A 165 0.65 -11.64 2.48
C LEU A 165 0.29 -12.97 1.79
N GLY A 166 1.24 -13.91 1.70
CA GLY A 166 1.06 -15.19 1.01
C GLY A 166 0.97 -15.05 -0.51
N LEU A 167 1.61 -14.02 -1.10
CA LEU A 167 1.64 -13.73 -2.54
C LEU A 167 2.88 -14.28 -3.24
#